data_AF-A0AAU9RLN1-F1
#
_entry.id   AF-A0AAU9RLN1-F1
#
_cell.length_a   1.000
_cell.length_b   1.000
_cell.length_c   1.000
_cell.angle_alpha   90.00
_cell.angle_beta   90.00
_cell.angle_gamma   90.00
#
_symmetry.space_group_name_H-M   'P 1'
#
loop_
_entity.id
_entity.type
_entity.pdbx_description
1 polymer ?
#
loop_
_entity_poly.entity_id
_entity_poly.type
_entity_poly.pdbx_seq_one_letter_code
_entity_poly.pdbx_strand_id
1 'polypeptide(L)' 'MNLKSMQEMDSKKKQEDGSKVVVETTEIRSSAGKGTEQRNVEVVHQSHPKTSGGVLVGAAAAVESTLESAKEVISKT' A
#
# COMPACT_ATOMS: atom_id res chain seq x y z
N MET A 1 7.20 -20.45 33.42
CA MET A 1 7.50 -20.60 31.98
C MET A 1 7.21 -19.27 31.30
N ASN A 2 8.19 -18.69 30.59
CA ASN A 2 8.21 -17.29 30.17
C ASN A 2 7.56 -17.15 28.78
N LEU A 3 6.40 -16.50 28.70
CA LEU A 3 5.54 -16.42 27.51
C LEU A 3 6.11 -15.50 26.41
N LYS A 4 7.14 -14.69 26.75
CA LYS A 4 7.71 -13.68 25.85
C LYS A 4 8.61 -14.25 24.76
N SER A 5 9.19 -15.43 24.96
CA SER A 5 10.14 -16.02 24.01
C SER A 5 9.49 -16.71 22.81
N MET A 6 8.17 -16.94 22.85
CA MET A 6 7.43 -17.57 21.75
C MET A 6 6.86 -16.55 20.75
N GLN A 7 6.82 -15.27 21.12
CA GLN A 7 6.31 -14.20 20.27
C GLN A 7 7.40 -13.62 19.33
N GLU A 8 8.68 -13.93 19.59
CA GLU A 8 9.80 -13.39 18.82
C GLU A 8 10.20 -14.26 17.62
N MET A 9 9.71 -15.50 17.53
CA MET A 9 10.10 -16.44 16.45
C MET A 9 9.15 -16.46 15.24
N ASP A 10 7.92 -15.95 15.36
CA ASP A 10 6.94 -15.95 14.26
C ASP A 10 6.92 -14.65 13.42
N SER A 11 7.71 -13.64 13.78
CA SER A 11 7.88 -12.41 12.98
C SER A 11 8.70 -12.61 11.70
N LYS A 12 9.01 -13.86 11.34
CA LYS A 12 9.99 -14.17 10.30
C LYS A 12 9.53 -15.29 9.39
N LYS A 13 8.30 -15.23 8.88
CA LYS A 13 7.95 -16.00 7.67
C LYS A 13 6.91 -15.27 6.81
N LYS A 14 7.42 -14.82 5.67
CA LYS A 14 6.73 -14.56 4.40
C LYS A 14 5.94 -13.25 4.30
N GLN A 15 6.57 -12.25 3.67
CA GLN A 15 5.98 -11.71 2.45
C GLN A 15 7.03 -11.10 1.52
N GLU A 16 7.41 -11.89 0.53
CA GLU A 16 8.28 -11.53 -0.58
C GLU A 16 7.39 -11.12 -1.76
N ASP A 17 6.72 -9.98 -1.63
CA ASP A 17 6.17 -9.18 -2.73
C ASP A 17 5.80 -7.82 -2.12
N GLY A 18 6.59 -6.77 -2.39
CA GLY A 18 6.48 -5.45 -1.74
C GLY A 18 5.13 -4.74 -1.91
N SER A 19 4.18 -5.36 -2.63
CA SER A 19 2.83 -4.87 -2.86
C SER A 19 1.79 -5.38 -1.84
N LYS A 20 2.06 -6.47 -1.10
CA LYS A 20 1.04 -7.09 -0.24
C LYS A 20 1.55 -7.35 1.18
N VAL A 21 0.70 -7.10 2.17
CA VAL A 21 0.96 -7.42 3.59
C VAL A 21 -0.25 -8.19 4.15
N VAL A 22 -0.05 -9.47 4.45
CA VAL A 22 -1.02 -10.38 5.08
C VAL A 22 -0.82 -10.29 6.59
N VAL A 23 -1.90 -9.98 7.30
CA VAL A 23 -1.92 -9.88 8.76
C VAL A 23 -2.93 -10.90 9.29
N GLU A 24 -2.43 -11.84 10.09
CA GLU A 24 -3.30 -12.77 10.82
C GLU A 24 -4.10 -11.98 11.87
N THR A 25 -5.42 -12.07 11.81
CA THR A 25 -6.33 -11.28 12.64
C THR A 25 -7.44 -12.19 13.17
N THR A 26 -7.89 -11.98 14.41
CA THR A 26 -9.09 -12.65 14.93
C THR A 26 -10.29 -11.72 14.82
N GLU A 27 -11.27 -12.10 14.01
CA GLU A 27 -12.55 -11.40 13.88
C GLU A 27 -13.49 -11.83 15.01
N ILE A 28 -14.07 -10.85 15.71
CA ILE A 28 -15.09 -11.07 16.74
C ILE A 28 -16.42 -10.58 16.21
N ARG A 29 -17.36 -11.50 15.95
CA ARG A 29 -18.69 -11.20 15.45
C ARG A 29 -19.73 -11.39 16.53
N SER A 30 -20.45 -10.33 16.85
CA SER A 30 -21.59 -10.36 17.78
C SER A 30 -22.89 -10.11 17.02
N SER A 31 -23.96 -10.83 17.37
CA SER A 31 -25.29 -10.66 16.77
C SER A 31 -26.35 -10.68 17.87
N ALA A 32 -27.37 -9.82 17.77
CA ALA A 32 -28.41 -9.72 18.79
C ALA A 32 -29.13 -11.09 18.96
N GLY A 33 -29.13 -11.62 20.18
CA GLY A 33 -29.71 -12.93 20.48
C GLY A 33 -28.82 -14.14 20.17
N LYS A 34 -27.58 -13.95 19.70
CA LYS A 34 -26.57 -15.00 19.53
C LYS A 34 -25.30 -14.67 20.32
N GLY A 35 -24.61 -15.71 20.79
CA GLY A 35 -23.32 -15.57 21.46
C GLY A 35 -22.24 -14.99 20.54
N THR A 36 -21.15 -14.51 21.15
CA THR A 36 -19.99 -13.97 20.44
C THR A 36 -19.29 -15.09 19.67
N GLU A 37 -19.07 -14.89 18.36
CA GLU A 37 -18.34 -15.83 17.51
C GLU A 37 -16.93 -15.28 17.24
N GLN A 38 -15.88 -16.08 17.47
CA GLN A 38 -14.50 -15.74 17.13
C GLN A 38 -14.06 -16.56 15.92
N ARG A 39 -13.49 -15.90 14.91
CA ARG A 39 -12.96 -16.54 13.69
C ARG A 39 -11.56 -16.02 13.39
N ASN A 40 -10.67 -16.91 13.00
CA ASN A 40 -9.37 -16.51 12.46
C ASN A 40 -9.54 -16.09 11.01
N VAL A 41 -9.08 -14.87 10.68
CA VAL A 41 -9.16 -14.28 9.35
C VAL A 41 -7.81 -13.71 8.95
N GLU A 42 -7.50 -13.79 7.67
CA GLU A 42 -6.31 -13.15 7.11
C GLU A 42 -6.71 -11.82 6.46
N VAL A 43 -6.15 -10.71 6.94
CA VAL A 43 -6.36 -9.39 6.34
C VAL A 43 -5.21 -9.12 5.37
N VAL A 44 -5.53 -9.05 4.07
CA VAL A 44 -4.55 -8.71 3.04
C VAL A 44 -4.61 -7.22 2.72
N HIS A 45 -3.61 -6.47 3.15
CA HIS A 45 -3.41 -5.09 2.75
C HIS A 45 -2.70 -5.05 1.40
N GLN A 46 -3.29 -4.35 0.43
CA GLN A 46 -2.66 -4.07 -0.86
C GLN A 46 -2.12 -2.65 -0.84
N SER A 47 -0.83 -2.47 -1.10
CA SER A 47 -0.27 -1.14 -1.33
C SER A 47 -0.56 -0.73 -2.76
N HIS A 48 -1.35 0.34 -2.91
CA HIS A 48 -1.56 0.95 -4.21
C HIS A 48 -0.27 1.63 -4.67
N PRO A 49 0.04 1.60 -5.98
CA PRO A 49 1.19 2.30 -6.53
C PRO A 49 1.02 3.80 -6.27
N LYS A 50 1.83 4.34 -5.35
CA LYS A 50 1.97 5.78 -5.17
C LYS A 50 2.80 6.30 -6.34
N THR A 51 2.42 7.45 -6.90
CA THR A 51 3.26 8.11 -7.91
C THR A 51 4.66 8.33 -7.34
N SER A 52 5.68 7.93 -8.08
CA SER A 52 7.07 8.03 -7.65
C SER A 52 7.74 9.26 -8.26
N GLY A 53 8.89 9.67 -7.71
CA GLY A 53 9.65 10.81 -8.20
C GLY A 53 9.96 10.73 -9.71
N GLY A 54 10.25 9.54 -10.24
CA GLY A 54 10.51 9.35 -11.67
C GLY A 54 9.30 9.65 -12.57
N VAL A 55 8.09 9.27 -12.14
CA VAL A 55 6.84 9.58 -12.86
C VAL A 55 6.59 11.09 -12.86
N LEU A 56 6.86 11.77 -11.73
CA LEU A 56 6.70 13.21 -11.61
C LEU A 56 7.70 14.00 -12.46
N VAL A 57 8.96 13.52 -12.55
CA VAL A 57 9.98 14.10 -13.43
C VAL A 57 9.55 14.01 -14.90
N GLY A 58 9.04 12.85 -15.33
CA GLY A 58 8.51 12.69 -16.69
C GLY A 58 7.32 13.61 -16.98
N ALA A 59 6.41 13.78 -16.02
CA ALA A 59 5.29 14.71 -16.14
C ALA A 59 5.77 16.17 -16.23
N ALA A 60 6.75 16.57 -15.42
CA ALA A 60 7.33 17.91 -15.46
C ALA A 60 8.01 18.20 -16.80
N ALA A 61 8.79 17.26 -17.33
CA ALA A 61 9.44 17.39 -18.64
C ALA A 61 8.43 17.56 -19.78
N ALA A 62 7.30 16.84 -19.74
CA ALA A 62 6.25 16.98 -20.75
C ALA A 62 5.59 18.38 -20.70
N VAL A 63 5.37 18.92 -19.50
CA VAL A 63 4.84 20.29 -19.32
C VAL A 63 5.84 21.33 -19.81
N GLU A 64 7.12 21.19 -19.47
CA GLU A 64 8.19 22.08 -19.92
C GLU A 64 8.28 22.12 -21.45
N SER A 65 8.32 20.95 -22.10
CA SER A 65 8.36 20.84 -23.56
C SER A 65 7.13 21.48 -24.22
N THR A 66 5.95 21.31 -23.63
CA THR A 66 4.72 21.94 -24.14
C THR A 66 4.78 23.46 -24.03
N LEU A 67 5.28 23.99 -22.90
CA LEU A 67 5.44 25.43 -22.69
C LEU A 67 6.47 26.03 -23.64
N GLU A 68 7.60 25.36 -23.83
CA GLU A 68 8.66 25.79 -24.74
C GLU A 68 8.17 25.82 -26.19
N SER A 69 7.51 24.75 -26.62
CA SER A 69 6.90 24.70 -27.96
C SER A 69 5.87 25.80 -28.17
N ALA A 70 4.99 26.05 -27.19
CA ALA A 70 4.01 27.14 -27.25
C ALA A 70 4.69 28.52 -27.34
N LYS A 71 5.75 28.74 -26.57
CA LYS A 71 6.54 29.98 -26.60
C LYS A 71 7.18 30.20 -27.97
N GLU A 72 7.76 29.17 -28.58
CA GLU A 72 8.37 29.28 -29.90
C GLU A 72 7.36 29.68 -30.98
N VAL A 73 6.15 29.12 -30.94
CA VAL A 73 5.09 29.45 -31.90
C VAL A 73 4.66 30.91 -31.74
N ILE A 74 4.45 31.36 -30.51
CA ILE A 74 4.06 32.75 -30.23
C ILE A 74 5.17 33.73 -30.65
N SER A 75 6.44 33.40 -30.38
CA SER A 75 7.57 34.31 -30.66
C SER A 75 7.87 34.48 -32.17
N LYS A 76 7.32 33.60 -33.01
CA LYS A 76 7.44 33.66 -34.48
C LYS A 76 6.26 34.39 -35.14
N THR A 77 5.30 34.87 -34.36
CA THR A 77 4.17 35.71 -34.80
C THR A 77 4.51 37.18 -34.60
#